data_AF-A0A3D3R864-F1
#
_entry.id   AF-A0A3D3R864-F1
#
_cell.length_a   1.000
_cell.length_b   1.000
_cell.length_c   1.000
_cell.angle_alpha   90.00
_cell.angle_beta   90.00
_cell.angle_gamma   90.00
#
_symmetry.space_group_name_H-M   'P 1'
#
loop_
_entity.id
_entity.type
_entity.pdbx_description
1 polymer ?
#
loop_
_entity_poly.entity_id
_entity_poly.type
_entity_poly.pdbx_seq_one_letter_code
_entity_poly.pdbx_strand_id
1 'polypeptide(L)'
;WIRLGDYPYPYQGVICYDESALGNDFREFSNVMSPLPVSLDLLHCKSEAEWQTESNPETQRKLRVELISRYRQGLPVSLSSVSSREELNQLFQDIQLDRKQMSLVWITSLDTFFRWWKLRSEFSVSINRLSTGWETIISGNFEGFSPGLQIWRSQHSATVALYRGVNEIRDDVTAFANNPERHPGGFTAHWAGVSSSLIPFDFNNFAAAAAS
;
A
#
# COMPACT_ATOMS: atom_id res chain seq x y z
N TRP A 1 10.59 -3.91 -16.05
CA TRP A 1 11.02 -3.79 -14.64
C TRP A 1 10.60 -5.05 -13.90
N ILE A 2 11.36 -5.49 -12.91
CA ILE A 2 11.01 -6.64 -12.08
C ILE A 2 11.44 -6.38 -10.65
N ARG A 3 10.62 -6.78 -9.68
CA ARG A 3 10.90 -6.58 -8.26
C ARG A 3 10.11 -7.53 -7.39
N LEU A 4 10.54 -7.69 -6.15
CA LEU A 4 9.69 -8.26 -5.11
C LEU A 4 8.52 -7.30 -4.82
N GLY A 5 7.31 -7.83 -4.75
CA GLY A 5 6.08 -7.07 -4.51
C GLY A 5 6.09 -6.35 -3.17
N ASP A 6 5.37 -5.23 -3.09
CA ASP A 6 5.21 -4.45 -1.86
C ASP A 6 4.37 -5.17 -0.79
N TYR A 7 3.49 -6.06 -1.25
CA TYR A 7 2.53 -6.80 -0.43
C TYR A 7 2.70 -8.30 -0.66
N PRO A 8 2.27 -9.15 0.28
CA PRO A 8 2.21 -10.58 0.06
C PRO A 8 1.32 -10.90 -1.15
N TYR A 9 1.67 -11.93 -1.92
CA TYR A 9 0.82 -12.46 -2.97
C TYR A 9 -0.51 -12.95 -2.39
N PRO A 10 -1.67 -12.72 -3.05
CA PRO A 10 -1.86 -12.10 -4.37
C PRO A 10 -2.16 -10.59 -4.32
N TYR A 11 -1.91 -9.94 -3.20
CA TYR A 11 -2.42 -8.60 -2.94
C TYR A 11 -1.70 -7.51 -3.73
N GLN A 12 -2.45 -6.45 -4.04
CA GLN A 12 -1.99 -5.31 -4.82
C GLN A 12 -2.06 -4.00 -4.01
N GLY A 13 -2.75 -3.97 -2.88
CA GLY A 13 -2.81 -2.82 -1.98
C GLY A 13 -3.01 -3.31 -0.56
N VAL A 14 -2.88 -2.42 0.42
CA VAL A 14 -3.18 -2.74 1.82
C VAL A 14 -4.03 -1.63 2.45
N ILE A 15 -5.00 -2.04 3.26
CA ILE A 15 -5.68 -1.20 4.23
C ILE A 15 -5.35 -1.76 5.61
N CYS A 16 -4.69 -0.94 6.41
CA CYS A 16 -4.36 -1.23 7.79
C CYS A 16 -5.43 -0.62 8.71
N TYR A 17 -6.02 -1.42 9.59
CA TYR A 17 -6.82 -0.93 10.71
C TYR A 17 -5.97 -0.93 11.99
N ASP A 18 -6.33 -0.12 12.98
CA ASP A 18 -5.65 -0.11 14.26
C ASP A 18 -6.15 -1.26 15.12
N GLU A 19 -5.25 -2.09 15.63
CA GLU A 19 -5.54 -2.90 16.80
C GLU A 19 -4.81 -2.19 17.92
N SER A 20 -5.53 -1.73 18.94
CA SER A 20 -5.06 -0.85 20.03
C SER A 20 -3.96 -1.44 20.94
N ALA A 21 -3.15 -2.36 20.44
CA ALA A 21 -2.01 -2.98 21.09
C ALA A 21 -0.67 -2.35 20.68
N LEU A 22 -0.67 -1.13 20.13
CA LEU A 22 0.56 -0.34 19.88
C LEU A 22 1.14 0.21 21.19
N GLY A 23 1.50 -0.69 22.11
CA GLY A 23 2.36 -0.39 23.24
C GLY A 23 3.80 -0.31 22.78
N ASN A 24 4.38 0.90 22.77
CA ASN A 24 5.82 1.23 22.84
C ASN A 24 6.86 0.60 21.88
N ASP A 25 6.58 -0.49 21.16
CA ASP A 25 7.56 -1.23 20.35
C ASP A 25 7.74 -0.64 18.93
N PHE A 26 6.95 0.36 18.57
CA PHE A 26 6.94 0.95 17.21
C PHE A 26 8.14 1.84 16.88
N ARG A 27 8.89 2.29 17.90
CA ARG A 27 10.06 3.16 17.68
C ARG A 27 11.25 2.43 17.03
N GLU A 28 11.31 1.11 17.10
CA GLU A 28 12.40 0.34 16.46
C GLU A 28 12.18 0.15 14.95
N PHE A 29 10.93 0.23 14.46
CA PHE A 29 10.60 -0.05 13.06
C PHE A 29 10.65 1.19 12.15
N SER A 30 10.66 2.42 12.70
CA SER A 30 10.78 3.66 11.92
C SER A 30 12.12 3.77 11.16
N ASN A 31 13.16 3.09 11.63
CA ASN A 31 14.49 3.10 11.01
C ASN A 31 14.64 2.14 9.81
N VAL A 32 13.69 1.22 9.61
CA VAL A 32 13.79 0.16 8.58
C VAL A 32 13.10 0.56 7.27
N MET A 33 12.25 1.59 7.30
CA MET A 33 11.21 1.79 6.27
C MET A 33 11.56 2.76 5.14
N SER A 34 12.74 3.39 5.15
CA SER A 34 13.17 4.26 4.05
C SER A 34 14.69 4.53 4.11
N PRO A 35 15.39 4.66 2.97
CA PRO A 35 16.75 5.24 2.96
C PRO A 35 16.75 6.73 3.39
N LEU A 36 15.57 7.32 3.58
CA LEU A 36 15.36 8.68 4.09
C LEU A 36 14.51 8.64 5.37
N PRO A 37 14.90 9.32 6.45
CA PRO A 37 14.18 9.29 7.73
C PRO A 37 12.83 10.01 7.58
N VAL A 38 11.76 9.26 7.35
CA VAL A 38 10.39 9.78 7.31
C VAL A 38 9.70 9.34 8.59
N SER A 39 9.21 10.30 9.38
CA SER A 39 8.48 9.99 10.63
C SER A 39 7.24 9.17 10.31
N LEU A 40 6.90 8.22 11.19
CA LEU A 40 5.65 7.46 11.15
C LEU A 40 4.42 8.38 11.05
N ASP A 41 4.48 9.57 11.65
CA ASP A 41 3.42 10.59 11.58
C ASP A 41 3.11 11.06 10.15
N LEU A 42 4.05 10.89 9.21
CA LEU A 42 3.88 11.18 7.79
C LEU A 42 3.34 9.96 6.99
N LEU A 43 3.38 8.76 7.57
CA LEU A 43 2.74 7.55 7.05
C LEU A 43 1.27 7.45 7.44
N HIS A 44 0.87 8.10 8.54
CA HIS A 44 -0.53 8.27 8.88
C HIS A 44 -1.16 9.22 7.88
N CYS A 45 -2.16 8.73 7.13
CA CYS A 45 -3.02 9.61 6.38
C CYS A 45 -3.66 10.58 7.38
N LYS A 46 -3.22 11.85 7.36
CA LYS A 46 -3.84 12.98 8.07
C LYS A 46 -5.35 13.12 7.81
N SER A 47 -5.88 12.34 6.87
CA SER A 47 -7.29 12.32 6.54
C SER A 47 -8.13 12.20 7.82
N GLU A 48 -7.83 11.29 8.75
CA GLU A 48 -8.73 10.92 9.86
C GLU A 48 -9.22 12.07 10.77
N ALA A 49 -8.38 13.07 11.03
CA ALA A 49 -8.74 14.19 11.90
C ALA A 49 -9.84 15.09 11.32
N GLU A 50 -10.06 15.06 10.01
CA GLU A 50 -11.09 15.84 9.31
C GLU A 50 -12.46 15.12 9.27
N TRP A 51 -12.52 13.82 9.57
CA TRP A 51 -13.75 13.00 9.42
C TRP A 51 -14.65 13.00 10.64
N GLN A 52 -14.05 13.05 11.84
CA GLN A 52 -14.85 13.04 13.08
C GLN A 52 -15.72 14.27 13.23
N THR A 53 -15.41 15.35 12.51
CA THR A 53 -16.12 16.62 12.61
C THR A 53 -17.38 16.70 11.76
N GLU A 54 -17.49 16.03 10.59
CA GLU A 54 -18.68 16.15 9.72
C GLU A 54 -18.96 14.90 8.84
N SER A 55 -19.68 13.92 9.38
CA SER A 55 -20.23 12.78 8.63
C SER A 55 -21.40 13.22 7.72
N ASN A 56 -21.09 13.80 6.57
CA ASN A 56 -22.07 14.11 5.52
C ASN A 56 -21.81 13.26 4.24
N PRO A 57 -22.80 13.12 3.33
CA PRO A 57 -22.68 12.27 2.13
C PRO A 57 -21.54 12.67 1.18
N GLU A 58 -21.13 13.95 1.17
CA GLU A 58 -20.03 14.43 0.33
C GLU A 58 -18.70 13.94 0.88
N THR A 59 -18.50 14.01 2.19
CA THR A 59 -17.35 13.48 2.91
C THR A 59 -17.23 11.98 2.62
N GLN A 60 -18.28 11.18 2.83
CA GLN A 60 -18.28 9.74 2.52
C GLN A 60 -17.88 9.41 1.08
N ARG A 61 -18.39 10.18 0.09
CA ARG A 61 -18.00 10.03 -1.31
C ARG A 61 -16.52 10.33 -1.54
N LYS A 62 -15.98 11.40 -0.93
CA LYS A 62 -14.55 11.74 -1.02
C LYS A 62 -13.68 10.61 -0.49
N LEU A 63 -14.06 9.98 0.64
CA LEU A 63 -13.31 8.84 1.20
C LEU A 63 -13.25 7.69 0.23
N ARG A 64 -14.40 7.29 -0.32
CA ARG A 64 -14.48 6.19 -1.28
C ARG A 64 -13.57 6.45 -2.48
N VAL A 65 -13.62 7.67 -3.04
CA VAL A 65 -12.79 8.04 -4.19
C VAL A 65 -11.30 7.99 -3.85
N GLU A 66 -10.92 8.51 -2.68
CA GLU A 66 -9.52 8.51 -2.23
C GLU A 66 -9.02 7.08 -1.99
N LEU A 67 -9.78 6.23 -1.30
CA LEU A 67 -9.42 4.83 -1.06
C LEU A 67 -9.20 4.05 -2.37
N ILE A 68 -10.10 4.23 -3.34
CA ILE A 68 -9.97 3.60 -4.67
C ILE A 68 -8.73 4.14 -5.39
N SER A 69 -8.52 5.46 -5.36
CA SER A 69 -7.35 6.11 -5.98
C SER A 69 -6.03 5.58 -5.39
N ARG A 70 -5.93 5.53 -4.06
CA ARG A 70 -4.76 4.98 -3.35
C ARG A 70 -4.53 3.51 -3.68
N TYR A 71 -5.60 2.71 -3.69
CA TYR A 71 -5.52 1.31 -4.10
C TYR A 71 -5.03 1.17 -5.54
N ARG A 72 -5.52 1.97 -6.47
CA ARG A 72 -5.08 1.93 -7.88
C ARG A 72 -3.62 2.31 -8.03
N GLN A 73 -3.12 3.26 -7.24
CA GLN A 73 -1.70 3.62 -7.19
C GLN A 73 -0.85 2.59 -6.43
N GLY A 74 -1.48 1.66 -5.71
CA GLY A 74 -0.79 0.67 -4.89
C GLY A 74 -0.16 1.26 -3.64
N LEU A 75 -0.75 2.33 -3.09
CA LEU A 75 -0.29 2.98 -1.87
C LEU A 75 -0.93 2.31 -0.63
N PRO A 76 -0.18 2.13 0.47
CA PRO A 76 -0.76 1.67 1.72
C PRO A 76 -1.68 2.75 2.30
N VAL A 77 -2.76 2.32 2.93
CA VAL A 77 -3.69 3.20 3.67
C VAL A 77 -3.77 2.72 5.12
N SER A 78 -3.68 3.65 6.06
CA SER A 78 -3.92 3.39 7.48
C SER A 78 -5.20 4.09 7.92
N LEU A 79 -6.08 3.35 8.60
CA LEU A 79 -7.32 3.83 9.21
C LEU A 79 -7.21 3.67 10.73
N SER A 80 -6.48 4.59 11.39
CA SER A 80 -6.23 4.54 12.84
C SER A 80 -7.48 4.72 13.72
N SER A 81 -8.57 5.27 13.17
CA SER A 81 -9.86 5.42 13.85
C SER A 81 -10.72 4.16 13.83
N VAL A 82 -10.32 3.16 13.04
CA VAL A 82 -11.02 1.88 12.90
C VAL A 82 -10.28 0.85 13.74
N SER A 83 -10.89 0.47 14.85
CA SER A 83 -10.27 -0.37 15.89
C SER A 83 -10.46 -1.87 15.67
N SER A 84 -11.33 -2.23 14.72
CA SER A 84 -11.70 -3.62 14.46
C SER A 84 -12.10 -3.87 13.01
N ARG A 85 -12.12 -5.14 12.63
CA ARG A 85 -12.58 -5.59 11.31
C ARG A 85 -14.07 -5.35 11.11
N GLU A 86 -14.84 -5.42 12.19
CA GLU A 86 -16.28 -5.15 12.22
C GLU A 86 -16.55 -3.68 11.88
N GLU A 87 -15.84 -2.75 12.52
CA GLU A 87 -15.91 -1.31 12.22
C GLU A 87 -15.48 -1.01 10.79
N LEU A 88 -14.45 -1.69 10.28
CA LEU A 88 -14.03 -1.54 8.88
C LEU A 88 -15.13 -1.96 7.90
N ASN A 89 -15.83 -3.06 8.19
CA ASN A 89 -16.93 -3.52 7.35
C ASN A 89 -18.10 -2.52 7.38
N GLN A 90 -18.40 -1.94 8.55
CA GLN A 90 -19.42 -0.91 8.67
C GLN A 90 -19.04 0.34 7.85
N LEU A 91 -17.79 0.80 7.98
CA LEU A 91 -17.27 1.92 7.19
C LEU A 91 -17.44 1.69 5.68
N PHE A 92 -17.13 0.48 5.19
CA PHE A 92 -17.27 0.16 3.76
C PHE A 92 -18.73 0.18 3.29
N GLN A 93 -19.67 -0.21 4.16
CA GLN A 93 -21.10 -0.11 3.88
C GLN A 93 -21.54 1.36 3.83
N ASP A 94 -21.12 2.16 4.81
CA ASP A 94 -21.49 3.57 4.94
C ASP A 94 -21.03 4.40 3.73
N ILE A 95 -19.81 4.16 3.24
CA ILE A 95 -19.27 4.84 2.05
C ILE A 95 -19.70 4.19 0.73
N GLN A 96 -20.47 3.10 0.78
CA GLN A 96 -20.90 2.32 -0.39
C GLN A 96 -19.72 1.91 -1.29
N LEU A 97 -18.68 1.32 -0.68
CA LEU A 97 -17.52 0.79 -1.39
C LEU A 97 -17.81 -0.65 -1.84
N ASP A 98 -17.82 -0.90 -3.16
CA ASP A 98 -17.90 -2.25 -3.68
C ASP A 98 -16.51 -2.90 -3.65
N ARG A 99 -16.38 -4.04 -2.98
CA ARG A 99 -15.12 -4.81 -2.90
C ARG A 99 -14.55 -5.16 -4.28
N LYS A 100 -15.37 -5.24 -5.34
CA LYS A 100 -14.89 -5.46 -6.72
C LYS A 100 -14.00 -4.32 -7.22
N GLN A 101 -14.17 -3.11 -6.68
CA GLN A 101 -13.33 -1.95 -7.02
C GLN A 101 -11.92 -2.08 -6.42
N MET A 102 -11.75 -2.96 -5.43
CA MET A 102 -10.51 -3.22 -4.69
C MET A 102 -10.30 -4.73 -4.48
N SER A 103 -10.41 -5.52 -5.55
CA SER A 103 -10.54 -6.98 -5.48
C SER A 103 -9.36 -7.73 -4.85
N LEU A 104 -8.16 -7.16 -4.86
CA LEU A 104 -6.93 -7.74 -4.29
C LEU A 104 -6.34 -6.83 -3.20
N VAL A 105 -7.19 -6.20 -2.39
CA VAL A 105 -6.76 -5.46 -1.20
C VAL A 105 -6.48 -6.41 -0.05
N TRP A 106 -5.30 -6.26 0.56
CA TRP A 106 -4.97 -6.89 1.82
C TRP A 106 -5.56 -6.06 2.96
N ILE A 107 -6.42 -6.65 3.77
CA ILE A 107 -6.94 -6.02 4.99
C ILE A 107 -6.25 -6.69 6.17
N THR A 108 -5.57 -5.89 6.99
CA THR A 108 -4.74 -6.40 8.08
C THR A 108 -4.53 -5.36 9.17
N SER A 109 -4.01 -5.75 10.33
CA SER A 109 -3.52 -4.79 11.32
C SER A 109 -2.24 -4.11 10.84
N LEU A 110 -1.99 -2.89 11.34
CA LEU A 110 -0.78 -2.15 11.04
C LEU A 110 0.49 -2.95 11.42
N ASP A 111 0.50 -3.59 12.59
CA ASP A 111 1.60 -4.46 13.04
C ASP A 111 1.94 -5.57 12.03
N THR A 112 0.92 -6.29 11.54
CA THR A 112 1.12 -7.38 10.58
C THR A 112 1.70 -6.86 9.26
N PHE A 113 1.28 -5.67 8.81
CA PHE A 113 1.87 -5.03 7.63
C PHE A 113 3.37 -4.72 7.83
N PHE A 114 3.75 -4.19 8.99
CA PHE A 114 5.16 -3.92 9.31
C PHE A 114 5.99 -5.19 9.46
N ARG A 115 5.42 -6.25 10.06
CA ARG A 115 6.08 -7.56 10.12
C ARG A 115 6.40 -8.09 8.72
N TRP A 116 5.45 -8.01 7.78
CA TRP A 116 5.72 -8.35 6.38
C TRP A 116 6.85 -7.48 5.80
N TRP A 117 6.82 -6.17 6.05
CA TRP A 117 7.81 -5.23 5.51
C TRP A 117 9.23 -5.50 5.98
N LYS A 118 9.41 -5.76 7.28
CA LYS A 118 10.70 -6.17 7.86
C LYS A 118 11.15 -7.49 7.24
N LEU A 119 10.29 -8.50 7.22
CA LEU A 119 10.60 -9.81 6.68
C LEU A 119 11.02 -9.76 5.21
N ARG A 120 10.30 -8.95 4.41
CA ARG A 120 10.60 -8.70 2.99
C ARG A 120 12.01 -8.15 2.79
N SER A 121 12.49 -7.29 3.69
CA SER A 121 13.84 -6.70 3.61
C SER A 121 14.97 -7.71 3.88
N GLU A 122 14.65 -8.82 4.55
CA GLU A 122 15.60 -9.88 4.91
C GLU A 122 15.72 -10.97 3.82
N PHE A 123 14.87 -10.92 2.78
CA PHE A 123 14.93 -11.90 1.70
C PHE A 123 16.14 -11.68 0.79
N SER A 124 16.82 -12.77 0.48
CA SER A 124 17.78 -12.80 -0.63
C SER A 124 17.06 -13.24 -1.89
N VAL A 125 17.10 -12.40 -2.92
CA VAL A 125 16.44 -12.66 -4.21
C VAL A 125 17.44 -12.47 -5.34
N SER A 126 17.65 -13.51 -6.13
CA SER A 126 18.36 -13.45 -7.41
C SER A 126 17.36 -13.63 -8.54
N ILE A 127 17.53 -12.86 -9.62
CA ILE A 127 16.63 -12.84 -10.76
C ILE A 127 17.46 -12.92 -12.04
N ASN A 128 17.23 -13.98 -12.82
CA ASN A 128 17.88 -14.21 -14.10
C ASN A 128 16.85 -14.15 -15.23
N ARG A 129 17.19 -13.46 -16.31
CA ARG A 129 16.38 -13.46 -17.53
C ARG A 129 16.74 -14.69 -18.38
N LEU A 130 15.73 -15.45 -18.79
CA LEU A 130 15.86 -16.56 -19.75
C LEU A 130 15.22 -16.18 -21.10
N SER A 131 15.41 -17.01 -22.12
CA SER A 131 14.78 -16.82 -23.44
C SER A 131 13.25 -16.96 -23.40
N THR A 132 12.72 -17.78 -22.50
CA THR A 132 11.29 -18.10 -22.37
C THR A 132 10.60 -17.44 -21.17
N GLY A 133 11.33 -16.69 -20.36
CA GLY A 133 10.82 -16.24 -19.07
C GLY A 133 11.88 -15.73 -18.11
N TRP A 134 11.67 -15.99 -16.83
CA TRP A 134 12.53 -15.60 -15.73
C TRP A 134 12.78 -16.79 -14.84
N GLU A 135 13.98 -16.87 -14.30
CA GLU A 135 14.29 -17.73 -13.17
C GLU A 135 14.56 -16.84 -11.96
N THR A 136 13.97 -17.18 -10.82
CA THR A 136 14.27 -16.49 -9.58
C THR A 136 14.63 -17.47 -8.48
N ILE A 137 15.67 -17.14 -7.73
CA ILE A 137 16.09 -17.88 -6.55
C ILE A 137 15.80 -16.99 -5.34
N ILE A 138 14.94 -17.43 -4.44
CA ILE A 138 14.59 -16.70 -3.22
C ILE A 138 14.88 -17.54 -1.98
N SER A 139 15.51 -16.93 -0.98
CA SER A 139 15.75 -17.52 0.33
C SER A 139 15.39 -16.55 1.45
N GLY A 140 15.11 -17.09 2.64
CA GLY A 140 14.59 -16.36 3.79
C GLY A 140 13.44 -17.10 4.49
N ASN A 141 13.09 -16.64 5.70
CA ASN A 141 11.93 -17.17 6.43
C ASN A 141 10.65 -16.47 5.94
N PHE A 142 9.62 -17.21 5.51
CA PHE A 142 8.41 -16.57 4.97
C PHE A 142 7.34 -16.32 6.03
N GLU A 143 7.44 -16.96 7.20
CA GLU A 143 6.55 -16.73 8.35
C GLU A 143 5.04 -16.74 8.05
N GLY A 144 4.61 -17.56 7.09
CA GLY A 144 3.20 -17.65 6.69
C GLY A 144 2.77 -16.63 5.64
N PHE A 145 3.62 -15.68 5.26
CA PHE A 145 3.41 -14.83 4.09
C PHE A 145 3.83 -15.54 2.81
N SER A 146 3.21 -15.16 1.69
CA SER A 146 3.62 -15.62 0.36
C SER A 146 4.29 -14.46 -0.38
N PRO A 147 5.61 -14.48 -0.60
CA PRO A 147 6.24 -13.44 -1.41
C PRO A 147 5.72 -13.49 -2.85
N GLY A 148 5.53 -12.32 -3.44
CA GLY A 148 5.15 -12.18 -4.84
C GLY A 148 6.24 -11.48 -5.62
N LEU A 149 6.47 -11.88 -6.87
CA LEU A 149 7.30 -11.15 -7.82
C LEU A 149 6.40 -10.31 -8.74
N GLN A 150 6.65 -9.01 -8.80
CA GLN A 150 5.98 -8.10 -9.71
C GLN A 150 6.82 -7.88 -10.96
N ILE A 151 6.22 -8.19 -12.11
CA ILE A 151 6.83 -8.07 -13.43
C ILE A 151 6.09 -7.00 -14.21
N TRP A 152 6.83 -6.06 -14.80
CA TRP A 152 6.30 -4.91 -15.54
C TRP A 152 6.72 -4.94 -17.00
N ARG A 153 5.74 -4.73 -17.88
CA ARG A 153 5.90 -4.55 -19.33
C ARG A 153 5.12 -3.30 -19.75
N SER A 154 5.82 -2.19 -19.92
CA SER A 154 5.21 -0.88 -20.16
C SER A 154 4.20 -0.54 -19.05
N GLN A 155 2.93 -0.27 -19.38
CA GLN A 155 1.86 0.04 -18.42
C GLN A 155 1.20 -1.21 -17.81
N HIS A 156 1.63 -2.41 -18.19
CA HIS A 156 1.05 -3.65 -17.69
C HIS A 156 1.93 -4.26 -16.63
N SER A 157 1.32 -4.91 -15.64
CA SER A 157 2.03 -5.72 -14.66
C SER A 157 1.33 -7.02 -14.32
N ALA A 158 2.14 -7.97 -13.88
CA ALA A 158 1.72 -9.26 -13.36
C ALA A 158 2.36 -9.46 -12.00
N THR A 159 1.66 -10.14 -11.10
CA THR A 159 2.23 -10.61 -9.83
C THR A 159 2.15 -12.12 -9.81
N VAL A 160 3.27 -12.78 -9.56
CA VAL A 160 3.36 -14.24 -9.46
C VAL A 160 3.82 -14.64 -8.07
N ALA A 161 3.29 -15.73 -7.53
CA ALA A 161 3.73 -16.26 -6.25
C ALA A 161 5.16 -16.79 -6.36
N LEU A 162 5.95 -16.60 -5.31
CA LEU A 162 7.26 -17.20 -5.15
C LEU A 162 7.25 -18.24 -4.03
N TYR A 163 7.93 -19.35 -4.26
CA TYR A 163 8.22 -20.39 -3.30
C TYR A 163 9.71 -20.35 -2.94
N ARG A 164 10.07 -20.84 -1.76
CA ARG A 164 11.48 -20.88 -1.34
C ARG A 164 12.29 -21.72 -2.32
N GLY A 165 13.46 -21.23 -2.71
CA GLY A 165 14.34 -21.87 -3.69
C GLY A 165 14.13 -21.30 -5.09
N VAL A 166 14.23 -22.18 -6.10
CA VAL A 166 14.17 -21.82 -7.52
C VAL A 166 12.72 -21.77 -8.01
N ASN A 167 12.37 -20.72 -8.72
CA ASN A 167 11.07 -20.53 -9.37
C ASN A 167 11.29 -20.19 -10.84
N GLU A 168 10.55 -20.85 -11.72
CA GLU A 168 10.51 -20.55 -13.15
C GLU A 168 9.21 -19.82 -13.47
N ILE A 169 9.31 -18.66 -14.13
CA ILE A 169 8.18 -17.82 -14.50
C ILE A 169 8.20 -17.64 -16.00
N ARG A 170 7.31 -18.33 -16.71
CA ARG A 170 7.27 -18.31 -18.17
C ARG A 170 6.48 -17.12 -18.70
N ASP A 171 6.98 -16.52 -19.77
CA ASP A 171 6.39 -15.32 -20.36
C ASP A 171 5.03 -15.58 -21.02
N ASP A 172 4.79 -16.79 -21.50
CA ASP A 172 3.60 -17.21 -22.25
C ASP A 172 2.39 -17.55 -21.35
N VAL A 173 2.63 -17.86 -20.08
CA VAL A 173 1.58 -18.17 -19.09
C VAL A 173 1.35 -17.04 -18.09
N THR A 174 2.17 -15.99 -18.12
CA THR A 174 2.04 -14.86 -17.19
C THR A 174 0.94 -13.91 -17.66
N ALA A 175 -0.15 -13.84 -16.88
CA ALA A 175 -1.26 -12.93 -17.16
C ALA A 175 -0.91 -11.49 -16.72
N PHE A 176 -0.81 -10.59 -17.69
CA PHE A 176 -0.56 -9.17 -17.45
C PHE A 176 -1.88 -8.39 -17.40
N ALA A 177 -2.06 -7.58 -16.36
CA ALA A 177 -3.16 -6.63 -16.24
C ALA A 177 -2.66 -5.21 -16.53
N ASN A 178 -3.51 -4.38 -17.13
CA ASN A 178 -3.20 -2.97 -17.34
C ASN A 178 -3.25 -2.23 -16.00
N ASN A 179 -2.17 -1.53 -15.65
CA ASN A 179 -1.97 -0.85 -14.38
C ASN A 179 -1.31 0.53 -14.58
N PRO A 180 -1.99 1.48 -15.26
CA PRO A 180 -1.38 2.74 -15.68
C PRO A 180 -1.12 3.73 -14.53
N GLU A 181 -1.84 3.59 -13.41
CA GLU A 181 -1.73 4.49 -12.24
C GLU A 181 -0.60 4.07 -11.27
N ARG A 182 0.04 2.92 -11.51
CA ARG A 182 1.04 2.34 -10.60
C ARG A 182 2.46 2.56 -11.11
N HIS A 183 3.35 2.88 -10.18
CA HIS A 183 4.76 3.02 -10.51
C HIS A 183 5.51 1.66 -10.42
N PRO A 184 6.36 1.32 -11.41
CA PRO A 184 7.13 0.07 -11.39
C PRO A 184 8.07 -0.09 -10.19
N GLY A 185 8.50 1.01 -9.58
CA GLY A 185 9.31 1.02 -8.35
C GLY A 185 8.51 0.80 -7.06
N GLY A 186 7.19 0.68 -7.13
CA GLY A 186 6.31 0.50 -5.98
C GLY A 186 5.92 1.78 -5.28
N PHE A 187 5.23 1.63 -4.15
CA PHE A 187 4.75 2.78 -3.39
C PHE A 187 5.88 3.66 -2.85
N THR A 188 7.05 3.08 -2.57
CA THR A 188 8.24 3.84 -2.14
C THR A 188 8.84 4.69 -3.25
N ALA A 189 8.62 4.36 -4.53
CA ALA A 189 9.07 5.20 -5.64
C ALA A 189 8.19 6.45 -5.81
N HIS A 190 6.92 6.41 -5.38
CA HIS A 190 6.11 7.62 -5.27
C HIS A 190 6.61 8.55 -4.14
N TRP A 191 7.41 8.06 -3.18
CA TRP A 191 8.05 8.89 -2.16
C TRP A 191 9.31 9.63 -2.64
N ALA A 192 9.94 9.20 -3.74
CA ALA A 192 11.18 9.79 -4.24
C ALA A 192 10.98 11.00 -5.17
N GLY A 193 9.75 11.38 -5.49
CA GLY A 193 9.47 12.43 -6.49
C GLY A 193 8.12 13.13 -6.40
N VAL A 194 7.33 12.89 -5.34
CA VAL A 194 6.04 13.57 -5.13
C VAL A 194 6.04 14.11 -3.71
N SER A 195 5.78 15.42 -3.56
CA SER A 195 5.57 16.06 -2.27
C SER A 195 4.63 15.21 -1.41
N SER A 196 5.15 14.63 -0.33
CA SER A 196 4.37 13.87 0.66
C SER A 196 3.35 14.74 1.41
N SER A 197 3.37 16.05 1.16
CA SER A 197 2.41 17.04 1.60
C SER A 197 1.66 17.62 0.40
N LEU A 198 0.44 17.15 0.16
CA LEU A 198 -0.60 18.06 -0.34
C LEU A 198 -0.97 18.94 0.85
N ILE A 199 -0.48 20.18 0.85
CA ILE A 199 -1.01 21.23 1.72
C ILE A 199 -2.46 21.40 1.28
N PRO A 200 -3.47 21.20 2.15
CA PRO A 200 -4.84 21.56 1.80
C PRO A 200 -4.84 23.06 1.51
N PHE A 201 -5.57 23.43 0.46
CA PHE A 201 -5.90 24.79 0.07
C PHE A 201 -5.72 25.82 1.19
N ASP A 202 -4.97 26.87 0.88
CA ASP A 202 -4.74 28.06 1.69
C ASP A 202 -6.05 28.63 2.26
N PHE A 203 -6.47 28.15 3.44
CA PHE A 203 -7.68 28.62 4.13
C PHE A 203 -7.47 29.94 4.89
N ASN A 204 -6.30 30.56 4.79
CA ASN A 204 -6.05 31.87 5.39
C ASN A 204 -6.26 33.06 4.45
N ASN A 205 -6.72 32.86 3.22
CA ASN A 205 -7.01 33.97 2.30
C ASN A 205 -8.49 34.44 2.25
N PHE A 206 -9.37 33.95 3.14
CA PHE A 206 -10.70 34.53 3.30
C PHE A 206 -10.84 35.53 4.46
N ALA A 207 -9.78 35.80 5.22
CA ALA A 207 -9.79 36.85 6.25
C ALA A 207 -9.09 38.16 5.85
N ALA A 208 -8.43 38.23 4.68
CA ALA A 208 -7.69 39.42 4.23
C ALA A 208 -8.26 40.09 2.96
N ALA A 209 -9.37 39.61 2.41
CA ALA A 209 -10.05 40.24 1.26
C ALA A 209 -11.43 40.83 1.60
N ALA A 210 -11.76 40.94 2.90
CA ALA A 210 -12.95 41.64 3.40
C ALA A 210 -12.61 42.76 4.40
N ALA A 211 -11.34 43.19 4.46
CA ALA A 211 -10.90 44.36 5.20
C ALA A 211 -9.61 44.96 4.60
N SER A 212 -9.72 45.54 3.41
CA SER A 212 -8.89 46.67 2.93
C SER A 212 -9.47 47.23 1.64
#